data_AF-J9E1R2-F1
#
_entry.id   AF-J9E1R2-F1
#
_cell.length_a   1.000
_cell.length_b   1.000
_cell.length_c   1.000
_cell.angle_alpha   90.00
_cell.angle_beta   90.00
_cell.angle_gamma   90.00
#
_symmetry.space_group_name_H-M   'P 1'
#
loop_
_entity.id
_entity.type
_entity.pdbx_description
1 polymer ?
#
loop_
_entity_poly.entity_id
_entity_poly.type
_entity_poly.pdbx_seq_one_letter_code
_entity_poly.pdbx_strand_id
1 'polypeptide(L)' 'DMRAAFDSQEVARLQEVAEKMDREVFTYHLQRCIDSGLWIPDANAAKEETVNNN' A
#
# COMPACT_ATOMS: atom_id res chain seq x y z
N ASP A 1 -12.21 7.99 -1.84
CA ASP A 1 -12.08 6.52 -1.86
C ASP A 1 -10.64 6.07 -1.79
N MET A 2 -10.36 5.03 -1.01
CA MET A 2 -9.03 4.46 -0.80
C MET A 2 -8.35 4.04 -2.11
N ARG A 3 -9.10 3.41 -3.02
CA ARG A 3 -8.61 3.07 -4.37
C ARG A 3 -8.07 4.29 -5.11
N ALA A 4 -8.85 5.37 -5.13
CA ALA A 4 -8.44 6.59 -5.83
C ALA A 4 -7.18 7.23 -5.22
N ALA A 5 -6.92 7.05 -3.91
CA ALA A 5 -5.68 7.51 -3.26
C ALA A 5 -4.47 6.66 -3.66
N PHE A 6 -4.65 5.34 -3.79
CA PHE A 6 -3.61 4.44 -4.32
C PHE A 6 -3.35 4.69 -5.81
N ASP A 7 -4.39 4.82 -6.62
CA ASP A 7 -4.30 5.07 -8.06
C ASP A 7 -3.63 6.42 -8.37
N SER A 8 -3.90 7.46 -7.56
CA SER A 8 -3.31 8.79 -7.75
C SER A 8 -1.87 8.90 -7.27
N GLN A 9 -1.32 7.84 -6.65
CA GLN A 9 0.03 7.82 -6.05
C GLN A 9 0.31 8.98 -5.08
N GLU A 10 -0.73 9.56 -4.48
CA GLU A 10 -0.61 10.80 -3.70
C GLU A 10 -0.53 10.47 -2.21
N VAL A 11 0.68 10.61 -1.66
CA VAL A 11 0.98 10.26 -0.25
C VAL A 11 0.12 11.05 0.74
N ALA A 12 -0.15 12.33 0.47
CA ALA A 12 -0.99 13.17 1.34
C ALA A 12 -2.42 12.61 1.46
N ARG A 13 -3.00 12.20 0.33
CA ARG A 13 -4.32 11.54 0.31
C ARG A 13 -4.32 10.21 1.03
N LEU A 14 -3.25 9.41 0.91
CA LEU A 14 -3.15 8.16 1.68
C LEU A 14 -3.04 8.40 3.17
N GLN A 15 -2.33 9.45 3.61
CA GLN A 15 -2.28 9.83 5.02
C GLN A 15 -3.67 10.21 5.54
N GLU A 16 -4.44 11.04 4.81
CA GLU A 16 -5.81 11.36 5.22
C GLU A 16 -6.70 10.11 5.32
N VAL A 17 -6.52 9.17 4.40
CA VAL A 17 -7.26 7.91 4.37
C VAL A 17 -6.87 7.03 5.56
N ALA A 18 -5.58 6.99 5.92
CA ALA A 18 -5.07 6.28 7.09
C ALA A 18 -5.56 6.89 8.42
N GLU A 19 -5.74 8.20 8.49
CA GLU A 19 -6.29 8.87 9.69
C GLU A 19 -7.79 8.61 9.88
N LYS A 20 -8.52 8.39 8.80
CA LYS A 20 -9.97 8.20 8.80
C LYS A 20 -10.41 6.73 8.96
N MET A 21 -9.47 5.78 9.02
CA MET A 21 -9.80 4.35 9.16
C MET A 21 -8.94 3.64 10.20
N ASP A 22 -9.37 2.45 10.60
CA ASP A 22 -8.58 1.59 11.46
C ASP A 22 -7.24 1.21 10.82
N ARG A 23 -6.18 1.34 11.61
CA ARG A 23 -4.81 1.03 11.19
C ARG A 23 -4.69 -0.37 10.60
N GLU A 24 -5.30 -1.37 11.20
CA GLU A 24 -5.22 -2.77 10.72
C GLU A 24 -5.83 -2.93 9.33
N VAL A 25 -6.97 -2.30 9.09
CA VAL A 25 -7.65 -2.30 7.78
C VAL A 25 -6.80 -1.57 6.74
N PHE A 26 -6.25 -0.40 7.11
CA PHE A 26 -5.37 0.36 6.24
C PHE A 26 -4.14 -0.44 5.82
N THR A 27 -3.44 -1.03 6.79
CA THR A 27 -2.23 -1.82 6.55
C THR A 27 -2.51 -3.05 5.70
N TYR A 28 -3.61 -3.77 5.92
CA TYR A 28 -3.99 -4.92 5.09
C TYR A 28 -4.16 -4.55 3.61
N HIS A 29 -4.87 -3.45 3.33
CA HIS A 29 -5.08 -2.99 1.97
C HIS A 29 -3.81 -2.40 1.34
N LEU A 30 -3.03 -1.64 2.10
CA LEU A 30 -1.75 -1.10 1.67
C LEU A 30 -0.81 -2.24 1.26
N GLN A 31 -0.67 -3.28 2.08
CA GLN A 31 0.18 -4.43 1.79
C GLN A 31 -0.26 -5.12 0.49
N ARG A 32 -1.56 -5.37 0.32
CA ARG A 32 -2.08 -5.97 -0.90
C ARG A 32 -1.82 -5.12 -2.15
N CYS A 33 -1.85 -3.80 -2.02
CA CYS A 33 -1.48 -2.88 -3.09
C CYS A 33 0.02 -2.98 -3.43
N ILE A 34 0.88 -3.16 -2.43
CA ILE A 34 2.33 -3.39 -2.60
C ILE A 34 2.60 -4.73 -3.29
N ASP A 35 2.00 -5.81 -2.79
CA ASP A 35 2.17 -7.16 -3.33
C ASP A 35 1.71 -7.26 -4.80
N SER A 36 0.69 -6.48 -5.17
CA SER A 36 0.20 -6.38 -6.55
C SER A 36 1.03 -5.47 -7.46
N GLY A 37 1.99 -4.73 -6.91
CA GLY A 37 2.78 -3.73 -7.63
C GLY A 37 2.03 -2.43 -7.95
N LEU A 38 0.82 -2.23 -7.41
CA LEU A 38 0.03 -1.01 -7.58
C LEU A 38 0.62 0.18 -6.80
N TRP A 39 1.22 -0.10 -5.65
CA TRP A 39 1.84 0.90 -4.79
C TRP A 39 3.27 0.50 -4.43
N ILE A 40 4.24 1.41 -4.60
CA ILE A 40 5.64 1.16 -4.21
C ILE A 40 6.04 2.23 -3.18
N PRO A 41 6.05 1.89 -1.88
CA PRO A 41 6.51 2.78 -0.83
C PRO A 41 8.03 2.76 -0.83
N ASP A 42 8.64 3.87 -1.24
CA ASP A 42 10.06 3.99 -1.53
C ASP A 42 10.55 2.97 -2.58
N ALA A 43 11.10 3.47 -3.69
CA ALA A 43 11.61 2.64 -4.80
C ALA A 43 12.68 1.59 -4.40
N ASN A 44 13.16 1.63 -3.14
CA ASN A 44 14.12 0.69 -2.57
C ASN A 44 13.52 -0.43 -1.69
N ALA A 45 12.24 -0.33 -1.27
CA ALA A 45 11.63 -1.37 -0.41
C ALA A 45 11.05 -2.55 -1.20
N ALA A 46 10.90 -2.42 -2.53
CA ALA A 46 10.37 -3.46 -3.41
C ALA A 46 11.34 -4.64 -3.69
N LYS A 47 12.18 -4.99 -2.71
CA LYS A 47 13.12 -6.12 -2.79
C LYS A 47 12.90 -7.15 -1.70
N GLU A 48 11.66 -7.51 -1.39
CA GLU A 48 11.39 -8.62 -0.47
C GLU A 48 10.03 -9.24 -0.74
N GLU A 49 9.90 -10.01 -1.84
CA GLU A 49 9.16 -11.28 -1.86
C GLU A 49 9.28 -11.97 -3.23
N THR A 50 10.40 -12.65 -3.44
CA THR A 50 10.46 -13.84 -4.30
C THR A 50 11.22 -14.94 -3.55
N VAL A 51 10.70 -15.46 -2.44
CA VAL A 51 11.21 -16.71 -1.86
C VAL A 51 10.06 -17.56 -1.29
N ASN A 52 9.84 -18.68 -2.00
CA ASN A 52 9.30 -19.98 -1.57
C ASN A 52 7.80 -20.12 -1.25
N ASN A 53 7.16 -21.02 -2.00
CA ASN A 53 6.41 -22.15 -1.43
C ASN A 53 6.40 -23.34 -2.41
N ASN A 54 7.29 -24.31 -2.11
CA ASN A 54 7.32 -25.76 -2.37
C ASN A 54 6.69 -26.32 -3.66
#